data_AF-A0A9D5S891-F1
#
_entry.id   AF-A0A9D5S891-F1
#
_cell.length_a   1.000
_cell.length_b   1.000
_cell.length_c   1.000
_cell.angle_alpha   90.00
_cell.angle_beta   90.00
_cell.angle_gamma   90.00
#
_symmetry.space_group_name_H-M   'P 1'
#
loop_
_entity.id
_entity.type
_entity.pdbx_description
1 polymer ?
#
loop_
_entity_poly.entity_id
_entity_poly.type
_entity_poly.pdbx_seq_one_letter_code
_entity_poly.pdbx_strand_id
1 'polypeptide(L)'
;MDLVLYQTVLYAACLVNFLLALLLLFNNYEYRKYDVYHRSCKLAAINFIIFAIGFFVHGYLTLRFQSPAAASALSVSYFHCGAVLFSWSHTPLMRPDYLTRRIAIRDLSILGVSLVLYWLPIFIPVLAPYSNIPFAIFFLHGLYLSYMFLNNYYQSSKNLEQCSVENNAPGWWTPETKRRVLSHHHSFIIGCGLIVFFGLGSIAITAAFPNDIWPYTLLSGVGVLVFWFIYYALSEYGGVIEIATYAMELNRLDGSRRRK
;
A
#
# COMPACT_ATOMS: atom_id res chain seq x y z
N MET A 1 -4.08 0.41 33.42
CA MET A 1 -3.82 -0.78 32.60
C MET A 1 -3.92 -0.45 31.10
N ASP A 2 -5.01 0.21 30.69
CA ASP A 2 -5.30 0.53 29.28
C ASP A 2 -4.25 1.42 28.60
N LEU A 3 -3.73 2.45 29.29
CA LEU A 3 -2.66 3.30 28.74
C LEU A 3 -1.37 2.53 28.47
N VAL A 4 -0.95 1.69 29.42
CA VAL A 4 0.29 0.89 29.30
C VAL A 4 0.15 -0.10 28.14
N LEU A 5 -0.99 -0.78 28.02
CA LEU A 5 -1.26 -1.69 26.91
C LEU A 5 -1.28 -0.95 25.55
N TYR A 6 -1.97 0.19 25.47
CA TYR A 6 -2.03 1.05 24.28
C TYR A 6 -0.62 1.44 23.79
N GLN A 7 0.21 1.97 24.70
CA GLN A 7 1.58 2.38 24.37
C GLN A 7 2.45 1.18 23.98
N THR A 8 2.33 0.06 24.69
CA THR A 8 3.10 -1.17 24.41
C THR A 8 2.82 -1.67 23.01
N VAL A 9 1.54 -1.76 22.61
CA VAL A 9 1.15 -2.22 21.27
C VAL A 9 1.68 -1.27 20.20
N LEU A 10 1.60 0.05 20.41
CA LEU A 10 2.09 1.04 19.45
C LEU A 10 3.61 1.02 19.29
N TYR A 11 4.36 0.91 20.39
CA TYR A 11 5.81 0.82 20.31
C TYR A 11 6.28 -0.51 19.71
N ALA A 12 5.57 -1.61 19.99
CA ALA A 12 5.82 -2.88 19.30
C ALA A 12 5.56 -2.76 17.79
N ALA A 13 4.43 -2.17 17.38
CA ALA A 13 4.11 -1.94 15.97
C ALA A 13 5.11 -1.01 15.28
N CYS A 14 5.55 0.04 15.98
CA CYS A 14 6.61 0.95 15.53
C CYS A 14 7.92 0.19 15.26
N LEU A 15 8.39 -0.58 16.25
CA LEU A 15 9.62 -1.36 16.13
C LEU A 15 9.55 -2.35 14.96
N VAL A 16 8.45 -3.09 14.84
CA VAL A 16 8.26 -4.05 13.75
C VAL A 16 8.30 -3.34 12.39
N ASN A 17 7.63 -2.20 12.23
CA ASN A 17 7.66 -1.47 10.98
C ASN A 17 9.07 -0.97 10.62
N PHE A 18 9.85 -0.46 11.59
CA PHE A 18 11.24 -0.11 11.34
C PHE A 18 12.09 -1.31 10.92
N LEU A 19 11.93 -2.46 11.60
CA LEU A 19 12.64 -3.68 11.24
C LEU A 19 12.29 -4.15 9.83
N LEU A 20 11.00 -4.19 9.48
CA LEU A 20 10.55 -4.56 8.14
C LEU A 20 11.05 -3.58 7.07
N ALA A 21 11.12 -2.28 7.38
CA ALA A 21 11.68 -1.28 6.46
C ALA A 21 13.17 -1.54 6.19
N LEU A 22 13.95 -1.82 7.24
CA LEU A 22 15.36 -2.17 7.10
C LEU A 22 15.52 -3.46 6.29
N LEU A 23 14.72 -4.49 6.59
CA LEU A 23 14.76 -5.74 5.82
C LEU A 23 14.46 -5.51 4.33
N LEU A 24 13.48 -4.68 3.97
CA LEU A 24 13.23 -4.36 2.55
C LEU A 24 14.37 -3.57 1.89
N LEU A 25 15.07 -2.72 2.65
CA LEU A 25 16.18 -1.92 2.13
C LEU A 25 17.49 -2.71 2.00
N PHE A 26 17.68 -3.77 2.79
CA PHE A 26 18.93 -4.55 2.84
C PHE A 26 18.80 -5.97 2.25
N ASN A 27 17.63 -6.58 2.25
CA ASN A 27 17.40 -7.92 1.73
C ASN A 27 17.13 -7.91 0.21
N ASN A 28 17.01 -9.10 -0.40
CA ASN A 28 16.62 -9.36 -1.80
C ASN A 28 17.61 -8.87 -2.88
N TYR A 29 18.92 -9.12 -2.69
CA TYR A 29 19.98 -8.70 -3.61
C TYR A 29 19.79 -9.24 -5.04
N GLU A 30 19.28 -10.47 -5.17
CA GLU A 30 19.12 -11.17 -6.45
C GLU A 30 18.17 -10.46 -7.44
N TYR A 31 17.14 -9.78 -6.93
CA TYR A 31 16.11 -9.13 -7.75
C TYR A 31 16.29 -7.61 -7.87
N ARG A 32 17.35 -7.05 -7.26
CA ARG A 32 17.65 -5.61 -7.35
C ARG A 32 18.00 -5.13 -8.76
N LYS A 33 18.41 -6.05 -9.64
CA LYS A 33 18.64 -5.76 -11.07
C LYS A 33 17.38 -5.25 -11.79
N TYR A 34 16.19 -5.49 -11.23
CA TYR A 34 14.93 -5.00 -11.77
C TYR A 34 14.54 -3.67 -11.13
N ASP A 35 14.68 -2.57 -11.88
CA ASP A 35 14.39 -1.20 -11.41
C ASP A 35 13.00 -1.06 -10.78
N VAL A 36 11.99 -1.69 -11.40
CA VAL A 36 10.61 -1.65 -10.91
C VAL A 36 10.50 -2.30 -9.53
N TYR A 37 11.10 -3.47 -9.35
CA TYR A 37 11.11 -4.18 -8.06
C TYR A 37 11.84 -3.39 -6.99
N HIS A 38 13.04 -2.91 -7.32
CA HIS A 38 13.86 -2.14 -6.38
C HIS A 38 13.15 -0.84 -5.93
N ARG A 39 12.48 -0.15 -6.86
CA ARG A 39 11.63 1.01 -6.55
C ARG A 39 10.47 0.63 -5.65
N SER A 40 9.77 -0.47 -5.93
CA SER A 40 8.65 -0.95 -5.11
C SER A 40 9.06 -1.25 -3.68
N CYS A 41 10.21 -1.92 -3.47
CA CYS A 41 10.76 -2.16 -2.13
C CYS A 41 11.08 -0.86 -1.39
N LYS A 42 11.70 0.12 -2.05
CA LYS A 42 11.98 1.43 -1.44
C LYS A 42 10.71 2.16 -1.02
N LEU A 43 9.69 2.20 -1.89
CA LEU A 43 8.41 2.85 -1.59
C LEU A 43 7.68 2.16 -0.43
N ALA A 44 7.69 0.83 -0.38
CA ALA A 44 7.13 0.07 0.73
C ALA A 44 7.92 0.29 2.04
N ALA A 45 9.25 0.38 1.99
CA ALA A 45 10.06 0.71 3.17
C ALA A 45 9.76 2.12 3.68
N ILE A 46 9.62 3.12 2.80
CA ILE A 46 9.19 4.47 3.17
C ILE A 46 7.81 4.42 3.84
N ASN A 47 6.89 3.60 3.30
CA ASN A 47 5.58 3.43 3.89
C ASN A 47 5.67 2.90 5.34
N PHE A 48 6.44 1.83 5.56
CA PHE A 48 6.65 1.30 6.91
C PHE A 48 7.26 2.33 7.86
N ILE A 49 8.23 3.13 7.40
CA ILE A 49 8.81 4.22 8.20
C ILE A 49 7.74 5.25 8.59
N ILE A 50 6.86 5.65 7.66
CA ILE A 50 5.77 6.60 7.94
C ILE A 50 4.82 6.04 9.01
N PHE A 51 4.43 4.77 8.90
CA PHE A 51 3.60 4.13 9.93
C PHE A 51 4.33 4.01 11.28
N ALA A 52 5.63 3.67 11.28
CA ALA A 52 6.42 3.59 12.50
C ALA A 52 6.47 4.94 13.24
N ILE A 53 6.73 6.03 12.51
CA ILE A 53 6.69 7.40 13.04
C ILE A 53 5.29 7.72 13.57
N GLY A 54 4.24 7.39 12.82
CA GLY A 54 2.85 7.58 13.25
C GLY A 54 2.53 6.88 14.56
N PHE A 55 2.86 5.60 14.69
CA PHE A 55 2.66 4.83 15.92
C PHE A 55 3.50 5.35 17.08
N PHE A 56 4.75 5.75 16.83
CA PHE A 56 5.60 6.38 17.85
C PHE A 56 4.97 7.67 18.38
N VAL A 57 4.52 8.57 17.50
CA VAL A 57 3.89 9.84 17.89
C VAL A 57 2.60 9.59 18.66
N HIS A 58 1.76 8.63 18.22
CA HIS A 58 0.57 8.23 18.95
C HIS A 58 0.87 7.73 20.38
N GLY A 59 1.90 6.88 20.53
CA GLY A 59 2.30 6.32 21.81
C GLY A 59 2.95 7.36 22.75
N TYR A 60 3.84 8.19 22.20
CA TYR A 60 4.62 9.18 22.94
C TYR A 60 3.75 10.32 23.44
N LEU A 61 2.95 10.92 22.56
CA LEU A 61 2.07 12.03 22.92
C LEU A 61 0.75 11.56 23.53
N THR A 62 0.46 10.25 23.53
CA THR A 62 -0.81 9.69 24.03
C THR A 62 -2.04 10.38 23.40
N LEU A 63 -1.94 10.74 22.11
CA LEU A 63 -2.84 11.68 21.43
C LEU A 63 -4.32 11.32 21.60
N ARG A 64 -4.66 10.03 21.61
CA ARG A 64 -6.07 9.60 21.71
C ARG A 64 -6.68 9.87 23.10
N PHE A 65 -5.86 10.02 24.13
CA PHE A 65 -6.29 10.44 25.47
C PHE A 65 -6.39 11.96 25.60
N GLN A 66 -5.51 12.71 24.91
CA GLN A 66 -5.38 14.17 25.07
C GLN A 66 -6.21 14.96 24.05
N SER A 67 -6.20 14.52 22.79
CA SER A 67 -6.87 15.17 21.66
C SER A 67 -7.28 14.12 20.61
N PRO A 68 -8.48 13.54 20.75
CA PRO A 68 -9.02 12.55 19.80
C PRO A 68 -9.08 13.05 18.34
N ALA A 69 -9.30 14.36 18.15
CA ALA A 69 -9.27 15.00 16.84
C ALA A 69 -7.86 14.99 16.22
N ALA A 70 -6.83 15.32 17.01
CA ALA A 70 -5.44 15.23 16.55
C ALA A 70 -4.99 13.79 16.33
N ALA A 71 -5.44 12.86 17.18
CA ALA A 71 -5.21 11.44 16.98
C ALA A 71 -5.82 10.96 15.64
N SER A 72 -7.04 11.38 15.33
CA SER A 72 -7.72 11.05 14.08
C SER A 72 -7.02 11.64 12.86
N ALA A 73 -6.64 12.93 12.90
CA ALA A 73 -5.92 13.56 11.80
C ALA A 73 -4.56 12.91 11.54
N LEU A 74 -3.82 12.54 12.59
CA LEU A 74 -2.57 11.80 12.47
C LEU A 74 -2.80 10.42 11.84
N SER A 75 -3.82 9.69 12.30
CA SER A 75 -4.22 8.39 11.76
C SER A 75 -4.51 8.48 10.26
N VAL A 76 -5.39 9.38 9.86
CA VAL A 76 -5.73 9.58 8.45
C VAL A 76 -4.51 10.00 7.64
N SER A 77 -3.62 10.83 8.20
CA SER A 77 -2.41 11.29 7.50
C SER A 77 -1.49 10.13 7.08
N TYR A 78 -1.10 9.25 8.02
CA TYR A 78 -0.20 8.15 7.67
C TYR A 78 -0.90 7.06 6.85
N PHE A 79 -2.20 6.81 7.06
CA PHE A 79 -2.96 5.89 6.20
C PHE A 79 -3.12 6.43 4.77
N HIS A 80 -3.27 7.76 4.59
CA HIS A 80 -3.38 8.36 3.27
C HIS A 80 -2.06 8.30 2.51
N CYS A 81 -0.95 8.65 3.17
CA CYS A 81 0.39 8.42 2.66
C CYS A 81 0.59 6.94 2.29
N GLY A 82 0.13 6.04 3.16
CA GLY A 82 0.23 4.61 2.94
C GLY A 82 -0.58 4.10 1.75
N ALA A 83 -1.78 4.63 1.51
CA ALA A 83 -2.58 4.28 0.34
C ALA A 83 -1.89 4.71 -0.97
N VAL A 84 -1.32 5.91 -1.01
CA VAL A 84 -0.55 6.41 -2.16
C VAL A 84 0.69 5.57 -2.40
N LEU A 85 1.50 5.34 -1.36
CA LEU A 85 2.72 4.54 -1.46
C LEU A 85 2.44 3.08 -1.78
N PHE A 86 1.35 2.51 -1.27
CA PHE A 86 0.90 1.17 -1.62
C PHE A 86 0.59 1.08 -3.12
N SER A 87 -0.18 2.04 -3.66
CA SER A 87 -0.48 2.09 -5.10
C SER A 87 0.79 2.23 -5.93
N TRP A 88 1.71 3.11 -5.53
CA TRP A 88 2.96 3.32 -6.27
C TRP A 88 3.96 2.17 -6.14
N SER A 89 3.89 1.35 -5.08
CA SER A 89 4.75 0.18 -4.91
C SER A 89 4.18 -1.05 -5.58
N HIS A 90 2.89 -1.34 -5.43
CA HIS A 90 2.32 -2.63 -5.85
C HIS A 90 1.74 -2.60 -7.27
N THR A 91 1.14 -1.48 -7.70
CA THR A 91 0.59 -1.42 -9.07
C THR A 91 1.68 -1.56 -10.14
N PRO A 92 2.87 -0.94 -10.03
CA PRO A 92 3.93 -1.12 -11.02
C PRO A 92 4.48 -2.54 -11.16
N LEU A 93 4.38 -3.37 -10.11
CA LEU A 93 4.78 -4.77 -10.17
C LEU A 93 3.90 -5.59 -11.14
N MET A 94 2.67 -5.14 -11.36
CA MET A 94 1.73 -5.75 -12.31
C MET A 94 1.62 -4.97 -13.62
N ARG A 95 2.00 -3.68 -13.63
CA ARG A 95 1.99 -2.82 -14.81
C ARG A 95 3.10 -1.76 -14.69
N PRO A 96 4.32 -2.03 -15.19
CA PRO A 96 5.50 -1.18 -15.02
C PRO A 96 5.29 0.28 -15.41
N ASP A 97 4.50 0.51 -16.46
CA ASP A 97 4.20 1.83 -17.02
C ASP A 97 3.15 2.62 -16.22
N TYR A 98 2.61 2.07 -15.13
CA TYR A 98 1.60 2.74 -14.32
C TYR A 98 2.12 4.06 -13.72
N LEU A 99 3.30 4.04 -13.09
CA LEU A 99 3.79 5.19 -12.34
C LEU A 99 4.41 6.25 -13.26
N THR A 100 3.55 7.01 -13.92
CA THR A 100 3.94 8.17 -14.75
C THR A 100 4.07 9.43 -13.90
N ARG A 101 4.83 10.43 -14.41
CA ARG A 101 4.95 11.75 -13.78
C ARG A 101 3.58 12.40 -13.51
N ARG A 102 2.62 12.22 -14.43
CA ARG A 102 1.26 12.78 -14.29
C ARG A 102 0.52 12.16 -13.11
N ILE A 103 0.62 10.84 -12.94
CA ILE A 103 0.01 10.12 -11.82
C ILE A 103 0.68 10.53 -10.50
N ALA A 104 2.02 10.58 -10.48
CA ALA A 104 2.76 10.99 -9.30
C ALA A 104 2.40 12.42 -8.84
N ILE A 105 2.38 13.39 -9.76
CA ILE A 105 2.01 14.78 -9.44
C ILE A 105 0.57 14.86 -8.94
N ARG A 106 -0.38 14.19 -9.60
CA ARG A 106 -1.78 14.17 -9.16
C ARG A 106 -1.90 13.67 -7.72
N ASP A 107 -1.33 12.51 -7.43
CA ASP A 107 -1.47 11.88 -6.11
C ASP A 107 -0.77 12.70 -5.03
N LEU A 108 0.39 13.29 -5.33
CA LEU A 108 1.09 14.22 -4.42
C LEU A 108 0.31 15.51 -4.18
N SER A 109 -0.31 16.09 -5.20
CA SER A 109 -1.14 17.28 -5.05
C SER A 109 -2.36 17.00 -4.20
N ILE A 110 -3.06 15.89 -4.45
CA ILE A 110 -4.20 15.48 -3.62
C ILE A 110 -3.73 15.22 -2.19
N LEU A 111 -2.65 14.47 -2.00
CA LEU A 111 -2.11 14.16 -0.67
C LEU A 111 -1.69 15.44 0.07
N GLY A 112 -0.94 16.33 -0.56
CA GLY A 112 -0.46 17.57 0.05
C GLY A 112 -1.60 18.50 0.49
N VAL A 113 -2.58 18.72 -0.37
CA VAL A 113 -3.78 19.50 -0.01
C VAL A 113 -4.56 18.80 1.09
N SER A 114 -4.73 17.48 1.00
CA SER A 114 -5.46 16.70 2.01
C SER A 114 -4.80 16.78 3.38
N LEU A 115 -3.48 16.61 3.47
CA LEU A 115 -2.74 16.72 4.72
C LEU A 115 -2.94 18.08 5.38
N VAL A 116 -2.90 19.18 4.62
CA VAL A 116 -3.21 20.51 5.18
C VAL A 116 -4.64 20.53 5.73
N LEU A 117 -5.62 20.09 4.94
CA LEU A 117 -7.03 20.06 5.34
C LEU A 117 -7.29 19.19 6.58
N TYR A 118 -6.51 18.12 6.79
CA TYR A 118 -6.67 17.21 7.93
C TYR A 118 -6.39 17.89 9.27
N TRP A 119 -5.47 18.85 9.26
CA TRP A 119 -5.04 19.53 10.47
C TRP A 119 -5.73 20.88 10.71
N LEU A 120 -6.40 21.46 9.70
CA LEU A 120 -7.10 22.74 9.84
C LEU A 120 -8.14 22.76 10.99
N PRO A 121 -9.01 21.75 11.17
CA PRO A 121 -9.98 21.73 12.29
C PRO A 121 -9.34 21.73 13.69
N ILE A 122 -8.07 21.34 13.79
CA ILE A 122 -7.34 21.27 15.05
C ILE A 122 -6.73 22.63 15.40
N PHE A 123 -6.20 23.34 14.40
CA PHE A 123 -5.55 24.64 14.61
C PHE A 123 -6.53 25.82 14.57
N ILE A 124 -7.68 25.68 13.90
CA ILE A 124 -8.65 26.76 13.73
C ILE A 124 -9.97 26.37 14.43
N PRO A 125 -10.29 26.97 15.60
CA PRO A 125 -11.46 26.58 16.40
C PRO A 125 -12.80 26.63 15.66
N VAL A 126 -12.99 27.61 14.75
CA VAL A 126 -14.24 27.72 13.97
C VAL A 126 -14.45 26.53 13.03
N LEU A 127 -13.38 25.80 12.69
CA LEU A 127 -13.43 24.64 11.80
C LEU A 127 -13.60 23.31 12.56
N ALA A 128 -13.60 23.32 13.90
CA ALA A 128 -13.73 22.11 14.72
C ALA A 128 -14.97 21.25 14.39
N PRO A 129 -16.17 21.80 14.07
CA PRO A 129 -17.33 20.99 13.67
C PRO A 129 -17.11 20.17 12.39
N TYR A 130 -16.09 20.51 11.59
CA TYR A 130 -15.76 19.85 10.33
C TYR A 130 -14.65 18.80 10.47
N SER A 131 -14.34 18.34 11.69
CA SER A 131 -13.31 17.33 11.97
C SER A 131 -13.50 15.99 11.26
N ASN A 132 -14.68 15.74 10.67
CA ASN A 132 -14.99 14.51 9.93
C ASN A 132 -14.70 14.58 8.43
N ILE A 133 -14.55 15.79 7.86
CA ILE A 133 -14.19 15.99 6.43
C ILE A 133 -12.90 15.24 6.04
N PRO A 134 -11.85 15.18 6.87
CA PRO A 134 -10.62 14.42 6.58
C PRO A 134 -10.86 12.97 6.18
N PHE A 135 -11.78 12.29 6.87
CA PHE A 135 -12.14 10.91 6.57
C PHE A 135 -12.79 10.78 5.20
N ALA A 136 -13.70 11.68 4.84
CA ALA A 136 -14.37 11.66 3.54
C ALA A 136 -13.37 11.84 2.38
N ILE A 137 -12.43 12.78 2.52
CA ILE A 137 -11.37 13.00 1.53
C ILE A 137 -10.50 11.74 1.39
N PHE A 138 -10.11 11.12 2.52
CA PHE A 138 -9.38 9.86 2.49
C PHE A 138 -10.17 8.76 1.79
N PHE A 139 -11.45 8.58 2.10
CA PHE A 139 -12.27 7.54 1.47
C PHE A 139 -12.40 7.74 -0.04
N LEU A 140 -12.64 8.97 -0.49
CA LEU A 140 -12.72 9.26 -1.93
C LEU A 140 -11.41 8.93 -2.65
N HIS A 141 -10.27 9.37 -2.11
CA HIS A 141 -8.98 9.09 -2.75
C HIS A 141 -8.57 7.62 -2.60
N GLY A 142 -8.78 7.02 -1.43
CA GLY A 142 -8.47 5.62 -1.15
C GLY A 142 -9.28 4.65 -2.00
N LEU A 143 -10.58 4.90 -2.19
CA LEU A 143 -11.43 4.13 -3.11
C LEU A 143 -10.99 4.30 -4.56
N TYR A 144 -10.62 5.52 -4.96
CA TYR A 144 -10.08 5.77 -6.29
C TYR A 144 -8.78 4.99 -6.56
N LEU A 145 -7.83 5.02 -5.62
CA LEU A 145 -6.58 4.26 -5.72
C LEU A 145 -6.83 2.75 -5.74
N SER A 146 -7.76 2.26 -4.91
CA SER A 146 -8.17 0.86 -4.86
C SER A 146 -8.79 0.40 -6.18
N TYR A 147 -9.68 1.21 -6.75
CA TYR A 147 -10.27 0.97 -8.07
C TYR A 147 -9.19 0.91 -9.16
N MET A 148 -8.26 1.87 -9.16
CA MET A 148 -7.14 1.88 -10.11
C MET A 148 -6.27 0.64 -9.97
N PHE A 149 -5.97 0.22 -8.73
CA PHE A 149 -5.21 -0.99 -8.45
C PHE A 149 -5.91 -2.24 -9.02
N LEU A 150 -7.18 -2.45 -8.68
CA LEU A 150 -7.97 -3.61 -9.14
C LEU A 150 -8.15 -3.62 -10.66
N ASN A 151 -8.45 -2.47 -11.27
CA ASN A 151 -8.59 -2.37 -12.72
C ASN A 151 -7.29 -2.74 -13.45
N ASN A 152 -6.14 -2.27 -12.96
CA ASN A 152 -4.84 -2.63 -13.53
C ASN A 152 -4.55 -4.13 -13.37
N TYR A 153 -4.91 -4.72 -12.23
CA TYR A 153 -4.78 -6.16 -12.05
C TYR A 153 -5.63 -6.95 -13.05
N TYR A 154 -6.93 -6.66 -13.18
CA TYR A 154 -7.79 -7.41 -14.09
C TYR A 154 -7.30 -7.30 -15.54
N GLN A 155 -6.78 -6.14 -15.94
CA GLN A 155 -6.14 -5.97 -17.24
C GLN A 155 -4.88 -6.83 -17.38
N SER A 156 -3.97 -6.80 -16.40
CA SER A 156 -2.74 -7.59 -16.44
C SER A 156 -3.00 -9.10 -16.42
N SER A 157 -3.93 -9.59 -15.59
CA SER A 157 -4.31 -11.01 -15.54
C SER A 157 -4.86 -11.49 -16.87
N LYS A 158 -5.80 -10.74 -17.46
CA LYS A 158 -6.37 -11.07 -18.77
C LYS A 158 -5.30 -11.11 -19.86
N ASN A 159 -4.34 -10.18 -19.83
CA ASN A 159 -3.24 -10.15 -20.78
C ASN A 159 -2.30 -11.36 -20.61
N LEU A 160 -1.99 -11.77 -19.37
CA LEU A 160 -1.18 -12.96 -19.09
C LEU A 160 -1.89 -14.25 -19.52
N GLU A 161 -3.21 -14.34 -19.33
CA GLU A 161 -4.03 -15.46 -19.81
C GLU A 161 -4.01 -15.56 -21.34
N GLN A 162 -4.02 -14.43 -22.04
CA GLN A 162 -4.06 -14.36 -23.50
C GLN A 162 -2.70 -14.57 -24.18
N CYS A 163 -1.58 -14.51 -23.46
CA CYS A 163 -0.28 -14.90 -24.02
C CYS A 163 -0.29 -16.36 -24.47
N SER A 164 -0.16 -16.60 -25.78
CA SER A 164 0.06 -17.92 -26.35
C SER A 164 1.53 -18.33 -26.21
N VAL A 165 1.79 -19.64 -26.16
CA VAL A 165 3.14 -20.21 -26.09
C VAL A 165 3.76 -20.31 -27.50
N GLU A 166 3.12 -19.75 -28.52
CA GLU A 166 3.41 -20.09 -29.91
C GLU A 166 4.62 -19.31 -30.49
N ASN A 167 5.54 -20.08 -31.09
CA ASN A 167 6.65 -19.77 -32.00
C ASN A 167 7.66 -18.64 -31.66
N ASN A 168 7.34 -17.68 -30.81
CA ASN A 168 8.24 -16.62 -30.34
C ASN A 168 8.42 -16.62 -28.81
N ALA A 169 7.82 -17.58 -28.11
CA ALA A 169 8.00 -17.73 -26.68
C ALA A 169 9.36 -18.39 -26.39
N PRO A 170 10.13 -17.92 -25.39
CA PRO A 170 11.38 -18.57 -24.99
C PRO A 170 11.12 -20.01 -24.56
N GLY A 171 12.11 -20.90 -24.72
CA GLY A 171 11.95 -22.32 -24.34
C GLY A 171 11.59 -22.55 -22.86
N TRP A 172 11.79 -21.56 -21.99
CA TRP A 172 11.40 -21.59 -20.58
C TRP A 172 9.92 -21.21 -20.32
N TRP A 173 9.20 -20.67 -21.31
CA TRP A 173 7.79 -20.27 -21.21
C TRP A 173 6.86 -21.46 -21.48
N THR A 174 6.85 -22.40 -20.54
CA THR A 174 6.01 -23.60 -20.59
C THR A 174 4.62 -23.35 -19.96
N PRO A 175 3.63 -24.23 -20.21
CA PRO A 175 2.34 -24.18 -19.50
C PRO A 175 2.47 -24.20 -17.96
N GLU A 176 3.46 -24.91 -17.45
CA GLU A 176 3.77 -24.97 -16.01
C GLU A 176 4.29 -23.63 -15.48
N THR A 177 5.20 -22.99 -16.21
CA THR A 177 5.70 -21.64 -15.89
C THR A 177 4.54 -20.63 -15.88
N LYS A 178 3.67 -20.67 -16.90
CA LYS A 178 2.47 -19.81 -16.96
C LYS A 178 1.55 -20.04 -15.77
N ARG A 179 1.29 -21.30 -15.39
CA ARG A 179 0.48 -21.65 -14.22
C ARG A 179 1.08 -21.12 -12.93
N ARG A 180 2.40 -21.24 -12.75
CA ARG A 180 3.12 -20.73 -11.57
C ARG A 180 2.99 -19.21 -11.46
N VAL A 181 3.20 -18.48 -12.56
CA VAL A 181 3.06 -17.02 -12.60
C VAL A 181 1.65 -16.58 -12.23
N LEU A 182 0.63 -17.18 -12.86
CA LEU A 182 -0.77 -16.86 -12.57
C LEU A 182 -1.13 -17.16 -11.10
N SER A 183 -0.64 -18.28 -10.56
CA SER A 183 -0.85 -18.63 -9.14
C SER A 183 -0.24 -17.57 -8.20
N HIS A 184 1.03 -17.19 -8.41
CA HIS A 184 1.67 -16.16 -7.60
C HIS A 184 1.01 -14.79 -7.77
N HIS A 185 0.57 -14.44 -8.99
CA HIS A 185 -0.16 -13.20 -9.26
C HIS A 185 -1.51 -13.16 -8.54
N HIS A 186 -2.21 -14.30 -8.49
CA HIS A 186 -3.47 -14.44 -7.77
C HIS A 186 -3.29 -14.34 -6.24
N SER A 187 -2.30 -15.05 -5.68
CA SER A 187 -1.95 -14.96 -4.26
C SER A 187 -1.53 -13.54 -3.86
N PHE A 188 -0.74 -12.88 -4.71
CA PHE A 188 -0.35 -11.49 -4.53
C PHE A 188 -1.58 -10.56 -4.46
N ILE A 189 -2.59 -10.78 -5.29
CA ILE A 189 -3.81 -9.99 -5.29
C ILE A 189 -4.72 -10.22 -4.11
N ILE A 190 -4.97 -11.48 -3.74
CA ILE A 190 -5.76 -11.77 -2.54
C ILE A 190 -5.14 -11.02 -1.36
N GLY A 191 -3.82 -11.08 -1.27
CA GLY A 191 -3.04 -10.32 -0.32
C GLY A 191 -3.24 -8.81 -0.37
N CYS A 192 -3.08 -8.22 -1.55
CA CYS A 192 -3.29 -6.78 -1.76
C CYS A 192 -4.73 -6.34 -1.45
N GLY A 193 -5.73 -7.18 -1.76
CA GLY A 193 -7.14 -6.93 -1.45
C GLY A 193 -7.38 -6.88 0.06
N LEU A 194 -6.77 -7.80 0.82
CA LEU A 194 -6.84 -7.79 2.29
C LEU A 194 -6.18 -6.53 2.87
N ILE A 195 -5.07 -6.07 2.30
CA ILE A 195 -4.39 -4.83 2.71
C ILE A 195 -5.28 -3.60 2.45
N VAL A 196 -5.93 -3.54 1.28
CA VAL A 196 -6.88 -2.48 0.95
C VAL A 196 -8.07 -2.47 1.90
N PHE A 197 -8.68 -3.65 2.14
CA PHE A 197 -9.80 -3.78 3.06
C PHE A 197 -9.41 -3.37 4.48
N PHE A 198 -8.24 -3.79 4.95
CA PHE A 198 -7.71 -3.39 6.24
C PHE A 198 -7.48 -1.87 6.32
N GLY A 199 -6.90 -1.25 5.28
CA GLY A 199 -6.65 0.19 5.24
C GLY A 199 -7.94 1.02 5.30
N LEU A 200 -8.92 0.70 4.45
CA LEU A 200 -10.22 1.39 4.44
C LEU A 200 -11.00 1.12 5.74
N GLY A 201 -11.02 -0.13 6.20
CA GLY A 201 -11.69 -0.53 7.44
C GLY A 201 -11.09 0.13 8.69
N SER A 202 -9.76 0.26 8.75
CA SER A 202 -9.07 0.91 9.87
C SER A 202 -9.47 2.38 9.99
N ILE A 203 -9.59 3.09 8.88
CA ILE A 203 -10.06 4.48 8.89
C ILE A 203 -11.55 4.57 9.19
N ALA A 204 -12.38 3.64 8.71
CA ALA A 204 -13.80 3.60 9.06
C ALA A 204 -14.00 3.42 10.56
N ILE A 205 -13.28 2.49 11.18
CA ILE A 205 -13.31 2.25 12.62
C ILE A 205 -12.76 3.47 13.38
N THR A 206 -11.70 4.10 12.89
CA THR A 206 -11.15 5.32 13.51
C THR A 206 -12.16 6.47 13.47
N ALA A 207 -12.92 6.62 12.40
CA ALA A 207 -13.98 7.62 12.25
C ALA A 207 -15.21 7.32 13.11
N ALA A 208 -15.59 6.04 13.23
CA ALA A 208 -16.74 5.61 14.04
C ALA A 208 -16.45 5.70 15.55
N PHE A 209 -15.20 5.44 15.94
CA PHE A 209 -14.76 5.41 17.34
C PHE A 209 -13.55 6.35 17.54
N PRO A 210 -13.71 7.68 17.40
CA PRO A 210 -12.60 8.61 17.47
C PRO A 210 -12.03 8.74 18.90
N ASN A 211 -12.90 8.57 19.91
CA ASN A 211 -12.55 8.72 21.33
C ASN A 211 -12.15 7.40 22.00
N ASP A 212 -12.48 6.25 21.41
CA ASP A 212 -12.25 4.96 22.07
C ASP A 212 -10.85 4.42 21.78
N ILE A 213 -10.15 4.01 22.83
CA ILE A 213 -8.77 3.52 22.72
C ILE A 213 -8.73 2.08 22.20
N TRP A 214 -9.65 1.24 22.65
CA TRP A 214 -9.66 -0.20 22.38
C TRP A 214 -9.71 -0.57 20.89
N PRO A 215 -10.61 -0.01 20.07
CA PRO A 215 -10.64 -0.33 18.63
C PRO A 215 -9.31 0.00 17.95
N TYR A 216 -8.69 1.12 18.31
CA TYR A 216 -7.42 1.53 17.73
C TYR A 216 -6.24 0.67 18.22
N THR A 217 -6.24 0.26 19.49
CA THR A 217 -5.24 -0.68 20.02
C THR A 217 -5.29 -2.01 19.27
N LEU A 218 -6.50 -2.57 19.08
CA LEU A 218 -6.69 -3.82 18.34
C LEU A 218 -6.26 -3.68 16.88
N LEU A 219 -6.66 -2.58 16.22
CA LEU A 219 -6.23 -2.28 14.86
C LEU A 219 -4.70 -2.18 14.73
N SER A 220 -4.05 -1.52 15.69
CA SER A 220 -2.58 -1.39 15.69
C SER A 220 -1.90 -2.75 15.84
N GLY A 221 -2.45 -3.63 16.70
CA GLY A 221 -1.96 -5.00 16.87
C GLY A 221 -2.17 -5.86 15.61
N VAL A 222 -3.38 -5.87 15.04
CA VAL A 222 -3.68 -6.59 13.79
C VAL A 222 -2.86 -6.03 12.62
N GLY A 223 -2.61 -4.71 12.61
CA GLY A 223 -1.80 -4.04 11.60
C GLY A 223 -0.39 -4.62 11.50
N VAL A 224 0.21 -5.08 12.60
CA VAL A 224 1.52 -5.76 12.59
C VAL A 224 1.52 -6.96 11.64
N LEU A 225 0.47 -7.78 11.67
CA LEU A 225 0.32 -8.95 10.79
C LEU A 225 0.16 -8.51 9.33
N VAL A 226 -0.56 -7.41 9.09
CA VAL A 226 -0.75 -6.86 7.74
C VAL A 226 0.57 -6.32 7.17
N PHE A 227 1.40 -5.64 7.96
CA PHE A 227 2.72 -5.18 7.50
C PHE A 227 3.67 -6.35 7.21
N TRP A 228 3.65 -7.39 8.03
CA TRP A 228 4.34 -8.65 7.74
C TRP A 228 3.88 -9.28 6.44
N PHE A 229 2.57 -9.27 6.20
CA PHE A 229 2.00 -9.78 4.97
C PHE A 229 2.41 -8.94 3.75
N ILE A 230 2.44 -7.61 3.85
CA ILE A 230 2.98 -6.72 2.78
C ILE A 230 4.43 -7.08 2.48
N TYR A 231 5.25 -7.24 3.52
CA TYR A 231 6.66 -7.63 3.38
C TYR A 231 6.81 -8.97 2.65
N TYR A 232 6.04 -9.97 3.06
CA TYR A 232 6.06 -11.31 2.45
C TYR A 232 5.60 -11.25 0.99
N ALA A 233 4.49 -10.57 0.71
CA ALA A 233 3.96 -10.44 -0.65
C ALA A 233 4.98 -9.80 -1.61
N LEU A 234 5.69 -8.75 -1.17
CA LEU A 234 6.76 -8.14 -1.97
C LEU A 234 7.99 -9.04 -2.12
N SER A 235 8.38 -9.75 -1.06
CA SER A 235 9.55 -10.62 -1.11
C SER A 235 9.32 -11.80 -2.07
N GLU A 236 8.17 -12.46 -1.98
CA GLU A 236 7.78 -13.57 -2.86
C GLU A 236 7.58 -13.13 -4.31
N TYR A 237 7.02 -11.94 -4.55
CA TYR A 237 6.83 -11.44 -5.92
C TYR A 237 8.17 -11.24 -6.66
N GLY A 238 9.27 -11.04 -5.93
CA GLY A 238 10.63 -11.03 -6.49
C GLY A 238 10.94 -12.30 -7.29
N GLY A 239 10.48 -13.47 -6.84
CA GLY A 239 10.72 -14.76 -7.52
C GLY A 239 10.00 -14.91 -8.87
N VAL A 240 9.03 -14.05 -9.17
CA VAL A 240 8.26 -14.09 -10.43
C VAL A 240 8.39 -12.81 -11.25
N ILE A 241 9.13 -11.81 -10.79
CA ILE A 241 9.19 -10.48 -11.43
C ILE A 241 9.80 -10.54 -12.84
N GLU A 242 10.84 -11.35 -13.04
CA GLU A 242 11.50 -11.53 -14.34
C GLU A 242 10.50 -12.04 -15.37
N ILE A 243 9.79 -13.10 -15.00
CA ILE A 243 8.82 -13.77 -15.82
C ILE A 243 7.60 -12.86 -16.09
N ALA A 244 7.11 -12.16 -15.06
CA ALA A 244 6.00 -11.22 -15.19
C ALA A 244 6.38 -10.05 -16.12
N THR A 245 7.58 -9.49 -15.96
CA THR A 245 8.10 -8.39 -16.80
C THR A 245 8.18 -8.81 -18.25
N TYR A 246 8.74 -9.99 -18.52
CA TYR A 246 8.83 -10.53 -19.87
C TYR A 246 7.45 -10.74 -20.52
N ALA A 247 6.51 -11.35 -19.80
CA ALA A 247 5.17 -11.60 -20.31
C ALA A 247 4.40 -10.29 -20.64
N MET A 248 4.66 -9.22 -19.88
CA MET A 248 4.09 -7.90 -20.18
C MET A 248 4.72 -7.26 -21.41
N GLU A 249 6.01 -7.43 -21.63
CA GLU A 249 6.72 -6.91 -22.80
C GLU A 249 6.30 -7.64 -24.09
N LEU A 250 6.10 -8.95 -24.02
CA LEU A 250 5.63 -9.77 -25.14
C LEU A 250 4.23 -9.33 -25.63
N ASN A 251 3.32 -9.08 -24.68
CA ASN A 251 2.00 -8.52 -24.99
C ASN A 251 2.07 -7.14 -25.65
N ARG A 252 3.07 -6.32 -25.29
CA ARG A 252 3.28 -5.01 -25.93
C ARG A 252 3.65 -5.17 -27.40
N LEU A 253 4.52 -6.14 -27.70
CA LEU A 253 4.95 -6.45 -29.07
C LEU A 253 3.81 -7.05 -29.89
N ASP A 254 3.03 -8.00 -29.35
CA ASP A 254 1.90 -8.60 -30.07
C ASP A 254 0.75 -7.61 -30.29
N GLY A 255 0.48 -6.73 -29.32
CA GLY A 255 -0.48 -5.63 -29.48
C GLY A 255 -0.08 -4.64 -30.57
N SER A 256 1.23 -4.45 -30.82
CA SER A 256 1.74 -3.65 -31.93
C SER A 256 1.58 -4.34 -33.29
N ARG A 257 1.63 -5.68 -33.32
CA ARG A 257 1.42 -6.49 -34.54
C ARG A 257 -0.05 -6.56 -34.96
N ARG A 258 -1.00 -6.53 -34.01
CA ARG A 258 -2.45 -6.50 -34.28
C ARG A 258 -3.02 -5.14 -34.69
N ARG A 259 -2.22 -4.06 -34.64
CA ARG A 259 -2.63 -2.70 -35.05
C ARG A 259 -2.23 -2.34 -36.49
N LYS A 260 -1.98 -3.33 -37.35
CA LYS A 260 -1.74 -3.14 -38.78
C LYS A 260 -2.89 -3.69 -39.59
#